data_AF-K0VTG8-F1
#
_entry.id   AF-K0VTG8-F1
#
_cell.length_a   1.000
_cell.length_b   1.000
_cell.length_c   1.000
_cell.angle_alpha   90.00
_cell.angle_beta   90.00
_cell.angle_gamma   90.00
#
_symmetry.space_group_name_H-M   'P 1'
#
loop_
_entity.id
_entity.type
_entity.pdbx_description
1 polymer ?
#
loop_
_entity_poly.entity_id
_entity_poly.type
_entity_poly.pdbx_seq_one_letter_code
_entity_poly.pdbx_strand_id
1 'polypeptide(L)'
;MEAQENDLSNEAAALADILKWSADLPAWQRDALRRLCGQSNLEAADITAFVGICKGDAAGVPLDASHVRDPAASHAVVSLGALYGLSHVNALAAGERLSFGKSGLTVIYGDNGAGKSGYARVLKQLCRARSPKGDAILPNIYAASSGTPSASVDFFIGGQKRSTSWTQGSAPDPMLSAVSVFDSRTANVHVENTNDLAYTPLPLRILAGLAQACQDVKSKLAAEIKALQEQTPAILSKPECKPDTLVGKLIAGLSGKTKPESVEKLAGLTADEEARLQTLNTDLASDPARTVRERQQQPHGWLMQSRLRCVLR
;
A
#
# COMPACT_ATOMS: atom_id res chain seq x y z
N MET A 1 -14.05 -36.63 25.91
CA MET A 1 -14.97 -35.47 25.91
C MET A 1 -14.08 -34.28 26.17
N GLU A 2 -13.45 -33.80 25.10
CA GLU A 2 -12.41 -32.76 25.14
C GLU A 2 -13.06 -31.43 25.51
N ALA A 3 -12.52 -30.79 26.54
CA ALA A 3 -12.86 -29.42 26.87
C ALA A 3 -12.29 -28.53 25.77
N GLN A 4 -13.17 -28.05 24.91
CA GLN A 4 -12.88 -27.01 23.94
C GLN A 4 -12.62 -25.72 24.72
N GLU A 5 -11.36 -25.47 25.06
CA GLU A 5 -10.90 -24.16 25.52
C GLU A 5 -11.25 -23.15 24.42
N ASN A 6 -12.21 -22.29 24.72
CA ASN A 6 -12.57 -21.13 23.92
C ASN A 6 -11.37 -20.17 23.94
N ASP A 7 -10.41 -20.39 23.05
CA ASP A 7 -9.29 -19.49 22.79
C ASP A 7 -9.86 -18.20 22.17
N LEU A 8 -10.15 -17.23 23.03
CA LEU A 8 -10.51 -15.88 22.62
C LEU A 8 -9.29 -15.28 21.94
N SER A 9 -9.18 -15.48 20.63
CA SER A 9 -8.15 -14.89 19.76
C SER A 9 -8.07 -13.39 20.04
N ASN A 10 -7.04 -13.00 20.76
CA ASN A 10 -6.77 -11.62 21.13
C ASN A 10 -5.83 -11.00 20.10
N GLU A 11 -5.81 -9.67 20.00
CA GLU A 11 -4.96 -8.98 19.02
C GLU A 11 -3.47 -9.28 19.20
N ALA A 12 -3.05 -9.64 20.41
CA ALA A 12 -1.69 -10.02 20.74
C ALA A 12 -1.26 -11.33 20.07
N ALA A 13 -2.12 -12.37 20.13
CA ALA A 13 -1.90 -13.64 19.46
C ALA A 13 -1.83 -13.45 17.94
N ALA A 14 -2.75 -12.66 17.38
CA ALA A 14 -2.75 -12.35 15.95
C ALA A 14 -1.49 -11.59 15.49
N LEU A 15 -0.95 -10.67 16.31
CA LEU A 15 0.33 -10.00 16.01
C LEU A 15 1.53 -10.94 16.12
N ALA A 16 1.52 -11.86 17.10
CA ALA A 16 2.55 -12.89 17.23
C ALA A 16 2.54 -13.84 16.02
N ASP A 17 1.37 -14.18 15.50
CA ASP A 17 1.21 -14.96 14.28
C ASP A 17 1.73 -14.21 13.05
N ILE A 18 1.44 -12.90 12.93
CA ILE A 18 2.01 -12.06 11.87
C ILE A 18 3.53 -11.99 11.97
N LEU A 19 4.10 -11.85 13.17
CA LEU A 19 5.55 -11.85 13.38
C LEU A 19 6.15 -13.17 12.87
N LYS A 20 5.57 -14.31 13.26
CA LYS A 20 6.01 -15.64 12.85
C LYS A 20 5.92 -15.82 11.33
N TRP A 21 4.79 -15.43 10.73
CA TRP A 21 4.57 -15.46 9.29
C TRP A 21 5.55 -14.55 8.52
N SER A 22 5.90 -13.39 9.09
CA SER A 22 6.79 -12.43 8.44
C SER A 22 8.20 -12.96 8.20
N ALA A 23 8.63 -14.02 8.89
CA ALA A 23 9.96 -14.61 8.75
C ALA A 23 10.24 -15.12 7.33
N ASP A 24 9.20 -15.63 6.64
CA ASP A 24 9.29 -16.20 5.29
C ASP A 24 9.15 -15.15 4.18
N LEU A 25 8.91 -13.88 4.53
CA LEU A 25 8.66 -12.81 3.57
C LEU A 25 9.96 -12.12 3.09
N PRO A 26 9.96 -11.56 1.86
CA PRO A 26 11.05 -10.73 1.36
C PRO A 26 11.41 -9.56 2.30
N ALA A 27 12.68 -9.16 2.29
CA ALA A 27 13.21 -8.13 3.20
C ALA A 27 12.43 -6.80 3.16
N TRP A 28 11.96 -6.37 1.99
CA TRP A 28 11.18 -5.14 1.86
C TRP A 28 9.78 -5.26 2.50
N GLN A 29 9.14 -6.44 2.42
CA GLN A 29 7.83 -6.68 3.04
C GLN A 29 7.95 -6.73 4.56
N ARG A 30 9.06 -7.28 5.06
CA ARG A 30 9.39 -7.26 6.49
C ARG A 30 9.62 -5.84 7.01
N ASP A 31 10.30 -4.98 6.24
CA ASP A 31 10.45 -3.55 6.59
C ASP A 31 9.11 -2.81 6.50
N ALA A 32 8.26 -3.14 5.52
CA ALA A 32 6.91 -2.56 5.42
C ALA A 32 6.05 -2.92 6.63
N LEU A 33 6.04 -4.18 7.05
CA LEU A 33 5.35 -4.62 8.26
C LEU A 33 5.86 -3.89 9.51
N ARG A 34 7.18 -3.72 9.65
CA ARG A 34 7.80 -2.95 10.75
C ARG A 34 7.29 -1.51 10.79
N ARG A 35 7.21 -0.83 9.65
CA ARG A 35 6.69 0.55 9.57
C ARG A 35 5.20 0.61 9.88
N LEU A 36 4.40 -0.34 9.39
CA LEU A 36 2.96 -0.44 9.64
C LEU A 36 2.60 -0.72 11.11
N CYS A 37 3.49 -1.36 11.86
CA CYS A 37 3.36 -1.51 13.32
C CYS A 37 3.50 -0.18 14.07
N GLY A 38 4.29 0.77 13.55
CA GLY A 38 4.56 2.06 14.19
C GLY A 38 3.74 3.23 13.65
N GLN A 39 3.28 3.15 12.41
CA GLN A 39 2.62 4.23 11.67
C GLN A 39 1.19 3.83 11.27
N SER A 40 0.29 4.82 11.20
CA SER A 40 -1.09 4.62 10.75
C SER A 40 -1.17 4.33 9.25
N ASN A 41 -0.39 5.05 8.45
CA ASN A 41 -0.32 4.95 7.00
C ASN A 41 1.14 5.03 6.52
N LEU A 42 1.41 4.46 5.35
CA LEU A 42 2.69 4.56 4.65
C LEU A 42 2.68 5.77 3.72
N GLU A 43 3.78 6.50 3.67
CA GLU A 43 3.94 7.67 2.80
C GLU A 43 4.65 7.32 1.49
N ALA A 44 4.58 8.22 0.51
CA ALA A 44 5.26 8.02 -0.78
C ALA A 44 6.78 7.82 -0.65
N ALA A 45 7.40 8.40 0.39
CA ALA A 45 8.80 8.19 0.72
C ALA A 45 9.08 6.73 1.13
N ASP A 46 8.19 6.12 1.91
CA ASP A 46 8.30 4.71 2.31
C ASP A 46 8.20 3.78 1.10
N ILE A 47 7.24 4.04 0.20
CA ILE A 47 7.10 3.27 -1.05
C ILE A 47 8.38 3.37 -1.90
N THR A 48 9.01 4.54 -1.96
CA THR A 48 10.29 4.73 -2.65
C THR A 48 11.41 3.90 -2.02
N ALA A 49 11.48 3.86 -0.69
CA ALA A 49 12.45 3.05 0.02
C ALA A 49 12.24 1.55 -0.25
N PHE A 50 10.99 1.07 -0.28
CA PHE A 50 10.69 -0.33 -0.61
C PHE A 50 11.13 -0.70 -2.03
N VAL A 51 10.91 0.18 -3.01
CA VAL A 51 11.39 -0.01 -4.39
C VAL A 51 12.92 -0.12 -4.42
N GLY A 52 13.65 0.71 -3.67
CA GLY A 52 15.11 0.60 -3.55
C GLY A 52 15.56 -0.74 -2.96
N ILE A 53 14.87 -1.23 -1.93
CA ILE A 53 15.14 -2.56 -1.36
C ILE A 53 14.86 -3.67 -2.38
N CYS A 54 13.77 -3.58 -3.16
CA CYS A 54 13.46 -4.53 -4.22
C CYS A 54 14.54 -4.61 -5.31
N LYS A 55 15.20 -3.49 -5.61
CA LYS A 55 16.30 -3.41 -6.58
C LYS A 55 17.65 -3.87 -6.03
N GLY A 56 17.78 -4.00 -4.70
CA GLY A 56 19.04 -4.30 -4.03
C GLY A 56 19.89 -3.07 -3.71
N ASP A 57 19.35 -1.86 -3.88
CA ASP A 57 20.04 -0.59 -3.59
C ASP A 57 20.15 -0.30 -2.08
N ALA A 58 19.27 -0.94 -1.29
CA ALA A 58 19.21 -0.77 0.17
C ALA A 58 18.88 -2.10 0.86
N ALA A 59 19.38 -2.26 2.09
CA ALA A 59 18.99 -3.37 2.96
C ALA A 59 17.71 -3.02 3.73
N GLY A 60 16.71 -3.91 3.69
CA GLY A 60 15.51 -3.77 4.51
C GLY A 60 15.79 -4.09 5.98
N VAL A 61 15.16 -3.35 6.90
CA VAL A 61 15.22 -3.66 8.33
C VAL A 61 14.08 -4.62 8.66
N PRO A 62 14.35 -5.86 9.08
CA PRO A 62 13.30 -6.83 9.35
C PRO A 62 12.41 -6.40 10.52
N LEU A 63 11.14 -6.81 10.47
CA LEU A 63 10.28 -6.83 11.66
C LEU A 63 10.92 -7.75 12.71
N ASP A 64 10.99 -7.25 13.95
CA ASP A 64 11.51 -7.96 15.13
C ASP A 64 10.48 -7.84 16.25
N ALA A 65 10.56 -8.73 17.24
CA ALA A 65 9.70 -8.74 18.41
C ALA A 65 9.75 -7.41 19.19
N SER A 66 10.88 -6.68 19.13
CA SER A 66 11.00 -5.33 19.71
C SER A 66 10.19 -4.25 18.97
N HIS A 67 9.82 -4.49 17.70
CA HIS A 67 9.03 -3.58 16.86
C HIS A 67 7.53 -3.86 16.94
N VAL A 68 7.15 -5.09 17.29
CA VAL A 68 5.79 -5.42 17.71
C VAL A 68 5.69 -4.92 19.14
N ARG A 69 5.01 -3.77 19.34
CA ARG A 69 4.80 -3.22 20.69
C ARG A 69 4.32 -4.36 21.59
N ASP A 70 5.06 -4.60 22.68
CA ASP A 70 4.68 -5.57 23.70
C ASP A 70 3.17 -5.39 23.96
N PRO A 71 2.36 -6.44 23.79
CA PRO A 71 0.95 -6.36 24.09
C PRO A 71 0.74 -5.75 25.49
N ALA A 72 1.58 -6.10 26.47
CA ALA A 72 1.53 -5.54 27.83
C ALA A 72 1.72 -4.01 27.89
N ALA A 73 2.43 -3.40 26.95
CA ALA A 73 2.64 -1.95 26.88
C ALA A 73 1.48 -1.19 26.21
N SER A 74 0.56 -1.90 25.53
CA SER A 74 -0.67 -1.34 24.94
C SER A 74 -1.97 -1.83 25.60
N HIS A 75 -1.87 -2.76 26.55
CA HIS A 75 -2.96 -3.27 27.38
C HIS A 75 -3.30 -2.37 28.58
N ALA A 76 -3.44 -1.07 28.33
CA ALA A 76 -4.21 -0.28 29.26
C ALA A 76 -5.67 -0.71 29.15
N VAL A 77 -6.09 -1.73 29.92
CA VAL A 77 -7.53 -1.94 30.16
C VAL A 77 -8.04 -0.65 30.78
N VAL A 78 -8.80 0.12 29.98
CA VAL A 78 -9.37 1.38 30.42
C VAL A 78 -10.72 1.08 31.06
N SER A 79 -10.83 1.30 32.37
CA SER A 79 -12.10 1.22 33.08
C SER A 79 -12.50 2.58 33.62
N LEU A 80 -13.78 2.93 33.48
CA LEU A 80 -14.32 4.14 34.08
C LEU A 80 -14.36 3.98 35.59
N GLY A 81 -13.97 5.03 36.31
CA GLY A 81 -14.02 5.10 37.76
C GLY A 81 -15.16 5.98 38.25
N ALA A 82 -15.23 7.22 37.78
CA ALA A 82 -16.32 8.14 38.12
C ALA A 82 -16.46 9.29 37.13
N LEU A 83 -17.66 9.84 37.02
CA LEU A 83 -17.97 11.09 36.33
C LEU A 83 -18.55 12.08 37.34
N TYR A 84 -17.93 13.24 37.49
CA TYR A 84 -18.23 14.19 38.57
C TYR A 84 -17.91 15.64 38.17
N GLY A 85 -18.31 16.60 39.01
CA GLY A 85 -18.04 18.02 38.76
C GLY A 85 -18.68 18.52 37.47
N LEU A 86 -19.89 18.01 37.16
CA LEU A 86 -20.61 18.42 35.97
C LEU A 86 -21.12 19.85 36.16
N SER A 87 -20.80 20.72 35.21
CA SER A 87 -21.30 22.09 35.16
C SER A 87 -21.93 22.37 33.81
N HIS A 88 -23.03 23.11 33.81
CA HIS A 88 -23.80 23.48 32.60
C HIS A 88 -24.24 22.27 31.74
N VAL A 89 -24.45 21.10 32.36
CA VAL A 89 -24.98 19.90 31.69
C VAL A 89 -26.42 19.67 32.13
N ASN A 90 -27.40 20.04 31.29
CA ASN A 90 -28.83 19.89 31.57
C ASN A 90 -29.21 20.44 32.96
N ALA A 91 -30.29 19.94 33.59
CA ALA A 91 -30.68 20.27 34.97
C ALA A 91 -30.08 19.29 36.00
N LEU A 92 -28.78 18.96 35.88
CA LEU A 92 -28.09 18.14 36.87
C LEU A 92 -27.70 18.96 38.11
N ALA A 93 -27.84 18.36 39.30
CA ALA A 93 -27.43 19.00 40.54
C ALA A 93 -25.91 19.17 40.61
N ALA A 94 -25.47 20.34 41.10
CA ALA A 94 -24.05 20.63 41.27
C ALA A 94 -23.44 19.75 42.36
N GLY A 95 -22.23 19.24 42.12
CA GLY A 95 -21.48 18.42 43.08
C GLY A 95 -21.80 16.91 43.05
N GLU A 96 -22.72 16.48 42.19
CA GLU A 96 -23.03 15.06 42.01
C GLU A 96 -21.85 14.26 41.44
N ARG A 97 -21.74 13.00 41.88
CA ARG A 97 -20.67 12.07 41.49
C ARG A 97 -21.25 10.71 41.13
N LEU A 98 -21.21 10.39 39.85
CA LEU A 98 -21.59 9.08 39.33
C LEU A 98 -20.37 8.15 39.35
N SER A 99 -20.39 7.11 40.18
CA SER A 99 -19.27 6.16 40.31
C SER A 99 -19.56 4.85 39.57
N PHE A 100 -18.53 4.27 38.97
CA PHE A 100 -18.59 3.00 38.26
C PHE A 100 -17.81 1.93 39.02
N GLY A 101 -18.32 0.69 39.01
CA GLY A 101 -17.58 -0.44 39.54
C GLY A 101 -16.32 -0.69 38.72
N LYS A 102 -15.19 -1.02 39.37
CA LYS A 102 -13.92 -1.34 38.68
C LYS A 102 -13.99 -2.57 37.77
N SER A 103 -14.97 -3.45 38.04
CA SER A 103 -15.23 -4.70 37.33
C SER A 103 -16.70 -5.08 37.49
N GLY A 104 -17.24 -5.82 36.52
CA GLY A 104 -18.63 -6.28 36.53
C GLY A 104 -19.62 -5.30 35.89
N LEU A 105 -20.90 -5.49 36.17
CA LEU A 105 -22.00 -4.71 35.61
C LEU A 105 -22.42 -3.60 36.59
N THR A 106 -22.40 -2.34 36.14
CA THR A 106 -22.96 -1.20 36.90
C THR A 106 -24.32 -0.82 36.33
N VAL A 107 -25.38 -0.91 37.14
CA VAL A 107 -26.74 -0.53 36.74
C VAL A 107 -27.12 0.78 37.41
N ILE A 108 -27.46 1.79 36.61
CA ILE A 108 -27.90 3.10 37.09
C ILE A 108 -29.38 3.27 36.71
N TYR A 109 -30.24 3.42 37.71
CA TYR A 109 -31.68 3.57 37.53
C TYR A 109 -32.20 4.77 38.32
N GLY A 110 -33.42 5.21 38.01
CA GLY A 110 -34.07 6.36 38.63
C GLY A 110 -35.25 6.83 37.80
N ASP A 111 -36.00 7.80 38.29
CA ASP A 111 -37.21 8.27 37.61
C ASP A 111 -36.93 9.00 36.29
N ASN A 112 -37.97 9.16 35.49
CA ASN A 112 -37.92 10.04 34.32
C ASN A 112 -37.64 11.47 34.78
N GLY A 113 -36.65 12.12 34.17
CA GLY A 113 -36.18 13.45 34.59
C GLY A 113 -35.04 13.44 35.61
N ALA A 114 -34.66 12.29 36.20
CA ALA A 114 -33.55 12.20 37.16
C ALA A 114 -32.14 12.45 36.57
N GLY A 115 -32.03 12.85 35.30
CA GLY A 115 -30.74 13.23 34.70
C GLY A 115 -29.89 12.12 34.09
N LYS A 116 -30.33 10.86 34.09
CA LYS A 116 -29.61 9.70 33.50
C LYS A 116 -29.11 9.97 32.07
N SER A 117 -29.96 10.50 31.21
CA SER A 117 -29.60 10.83 29.82
C SER A 117 -28.62 12.00 29.72
N GLY A 118 -28.53 12.87 30.73
CA GLY A 118 -27.52 13.92 30.83
C GLY A 118 -26.12 13.33 31.00
N TYR A 119 -25.94 12.40 31.94
CA TYR A 119 -24.69 11.66 32.12
C TYR A 119 -24.28 10.88 30.87
N ALA A 120 -25.24 10.18 30.23
CA ALA A 120 -24.98 9.43 29.01
C ALA A 120 -24.45 10.34 27.87
N ARG A 121 -25.03 11.55 27.69
CA ARG A 121 -24.55 12.50 26.68
C ARG A 121 -23.12 12.97 26.94
N VAL A 122 -22.75 13.23 28.20
CA VAL A 122 -21.36 13.59 28.57
C VAL A 122 -20.41 12.43 28.25
N LEU A 123 -20.79 11.19 28.60
CA LEU A 123 -19.99 10.01 28.27
C LEU A 123 -19.83 9.83 26.76
N LYS A 124 -20.85 10.10 25.95
CA LYS A 124 -20.75 10.06 24.49
C LYS A 124 -19.80 11.11 23.89
N GLN A 125 -19.57 12.23 24.57
CA GLN A 125 -18.62 13.27 24.15
C GLN A 125 -17.19 12.94 24.61
N LEU A 126 -17.05 12.31 25.79
CA LEU A 126 -15.77 11.92 26.38
C LEU A 126 -15.18 10.63 25.79
N CYS A 127 -16.06 9.67 25.52
CA CYS A 127 -15.73 8.32 25.09
C CYS A 127 -16.17 8.11 23.64
N ARG A 128 -15.90 6.93 23.09
CA ARG A 128 -16.30 6.60 21.72
C ARG A 128 -17.79 6.29 21.66
N ALA A 129 -18.56 7.11 20.95
CA ALA A 129 -19.98 6.87 20.68
C ALA A 129 -20.34 7.19 19.22
N ARG A 130 -21.18 6.37 18.59
CA ARG A 130 -21.83 6.73 17.31
C ARG A 130 -23.05 7.60 17.62
N SER A 131 -22.82 8.90 17.75
CA SER A 131 -23.88 9.88 18.00
C SER A 131 -24.54 10.29 16.68
N PRO A 132 -25.86 10.19 16.54
CA PRO A 132 -26.57 10.87 15.46
C PRO A 132 -26.31 12.38 15.54
N LYS A 133 -26.36 13.08 14.39
CA LYS A 133 -26.38 14.55 14.35
C LYS A 133 -27.50 15.05 15.27
N GLY A 134 -27.19 15.52 16.49
CA GLY A 134 -28.19 15.96 17.47
C GLY A 134 -27.87 15.78 18.97
N ASP A 135 -26.81 15.07 19.35
CA ASP A 135 -26.43 14.87 20.77
C ASP A 135 -25.62 16.06 21.36
N ALA A 136 -26.05 17.29 21.07
CA ALA A 136 -25.52 18.48 21.73
C ALA A 136 -25.94 18.51 23.20
N ILE A 137 -24.99 18.77 24.10
CA ILE A 137 -25.30 18.97 25.52
C ILE A 137 -25.86 20.38 25.68
N LEU A 138 -27.09 20.47 26.17
CA LEU A 138 -27.78 21.75 26.38
C LEU A 138 -27.59 22.20 27.84
N PRO A 139 -27.36 23.50 28.09
CA PRO A 139 -27.26 24.02 29.44
C PRO A 139 -28.61 24.00 30.17
N ASN A 140 -28.56 24.16 31.49
CA ASN A 140 -29.76 24.25 32.31
C ASN A 140 -30.60 25.47 31.92
N ILE A 141 -31.84 25.26 31.48
CA ILE A 141 -32.77 26.34 31.12
C ILE A 141 -33.24 27.17 32.32
N TYR A 142 -33.09 26.65 33.54
CA TYR A 142 -33.47 27.32 34.79
C TYR A 142 -32.31 28.09 35.44
N ALA A 143 -31.08 27.97 34.91
CA ALA A 143 -29.92 28.66 35.46
C ALA A 143 -29.80 30.09 34.91
N ALA A 144 -29.47 31.05 35.78
CA ALA A 144 -29.32 32.47 35.41
C ALA A 144 -28.11 32.75 34.48
N SER A 145 -27.15 31.82 34.40
CA SER A 145 -25.94 31.94 33.58
C SER A 145 -25.79 30.75 32.64
N SER A 146 -25.67 31.03 31.34
CA SER A 146 -25.23 30.05 30.36
C SER A 146 -23.70 29.90 30.43
N GLY A 147 -23.22 28.67 30.33
CA GLY A 147 -21.80 28.36 30.35
C GLY A 147 -21.50 27.15 29.48
N THR A 148 -20.22 26.93 29.18
CA THR A 148 -19.79 25.76 28.40
C THR A 148 -19.91 24.50 29.26
N PRO A 149 -20.58 23.44 28.78
CA PRO A 149 -20.66 22.17 29.49
C PRO A 149 -19.29 21.62 29.83
N SER A 150 -19.11 21.22 31.07
CA SER A 150 -17.85 20.65 31.56
C SER A 150 -18.08 19.50 32.53
N ALA A 151 -17.10 18.62 32.63
CA ALA A 151 -17.11 17.49 33.55
C ALA A 151 -15.68 17.05 33.88
N SER A 152 -15.54 16.33 34.99
CA SER A 152 -14.31 15.62 35.36
C SER A 152 -14.57 14.12 35.38
N VAL A 153 -13.62 13.35 34.84
CA VAL A 153 -13.72 11.89 34.78
C VAL A 153 -12.50 11.25 35.41
N ASP A 154 -12.76 10.33 36.34
CA ASP A 154 -11.79 9.39 36.87
C ASP A 154 -11.86 8.10 36.05
N PHE A 155 -10.71 7.58 35.63
CA PHE A 155 -10.58 6.32 34.91
C PHE A 155 -9.29 5.60 35.32
N PHE A 156 -9.21 4.31 35.02
CA PHE A 156 -8.04 3.49 35.33
C PHE A 156 -7.39 3.01 34.05
N ILE A 157 -6.06 3.03 34.00
CA ILE A 157 -5.23 2.47 32.92
C ILE A 157 -4.37 1.39 33.56
N GLY A 158 -4.62 0.12 33.26
CA GLY A 158 -3.84 -0.98 33.85
C GLY A 158 -3.84 -0.96 35.39
N GLY A 159 -4.97 -0.55 35.99
CA GLY A 159 -5.13 -0.41 37.44
C GLY A 159 -4.65 0.92 38.04
N GLN A 160 -3.90 1.75 37.31
CA GLN A 160 -3.50 3.07 37.79
C GLN A 160 -4.60 4.10 37.58
N LYS A 161 -4.97 4.81 38.65
CA LYS A 161 -5.98 5.87 38.60
C LYS A 161 -5.45 7.10 37.86
N ARG A 162 -6.24 7.61 36.93
CA ARG A 162 -6.07 8.90 36.26
C ARG A 162 -7.34 9.73 36.36
N SER A 163 -7.18 11.04 36.26
CA SER A 163 -8.27 12.00 36.27
C SER A 163 -8.04 13.03 35.18
N THR A 164 -9.07 13.33 34.40
CA THR A 164 -9.04 14.41 33.40
C THR A 164 -10.27 15.29 33.52
N SER A 165 -10.11 16.57 33.24
CA SER A 165 -11.21 17.51 33.03
C SER A 165 -11.52 17.61 31.53
N TRP A 166 -12.78 17.89 31.23
CA TRP A 166 -13.27 18.07 29.87
C TRP A 166 -14.22 19.25 29.81
N THR A 167 -14.13 20.00 28.72
CA THR A 167 -15.05 21.07 28.35
C THR A 167 -15.54 20.85 26.92
N GLN A 168 -16.80 21.18 26.66
CA GLN A 168 -17.37 21.02 25.32
C GLN A 168 -16.58 21.83 24.28
N GLY A 169 -16.18 21.17 23.19
CA GLY A 169 -15.34 21.75 22.13
C GLY A 169 -13.84 21.50 22.30
N SER A 170 -13.39 21.02 23.47
CA SER A 170 -12.02 20.52 23.66
C SER A 170 -11.89 19.05 23.23
N ALA A 171 -10.70 18.66 22.78
CA ALA A 171 -10.38 17.27 22.51
C ALA A 171 -10.35 16.48 23.84
N PRO A 172 -11.08 15.35 23.95
CA PRO A 172 -11.03 14.51 25.14
C PRO A 172 -9.69 13.77 25.25
N ASP A 173 -9.40 13.21 26.42
CA ASP A 173 -8.21 12.39 26.63
C ASP A 173 -8.22 11.19 25.65
N PRO A 174 -7.15 11.00 24.84
CA PRO A 174 -7.10 9.93 23.84
C PRO A 174 -7.36 8.52 24.41
N MET A 175 -7.04 8.28 25.68
CA MET A 175 -7.22 6.97 26.32
C MET A 175 -8.69 6.63 26.55
N LEU A 176 -9.58 7.63 26.68
CA LEU A 176 -11.02 7.39 26.81
C LEU A 176 -11.67 6.88 25.52
N SER A 177 -10.98 6.98 24.38
CA SER A 177 -11.43 6.39 23.10
C SER A 177 -11.50 4.86 23.14
N ALA A 178 -10.80 4.23 24.09
CA ALA A 178 -10.88 2.79 24.34
C ALA A 178 -12.23 2.36 24.95
N VAL A 179 -12.99 3.29 25.54
CA VAL A 179 -14.31 3.03 26.13
C VAL A 179 -15.39 3.30 25.09
N SER A 180 -16.26 2.33 24.83
CA SER A 180 -17.38 2.47 23.89
C SER A 180 -18.71 2.67 24.64
N VAL A 181 -19.47 3.68 24.22
CA VAL A 181 -20.77 4.03 24.80
C VAL A 181 -21.87 3.73 23.79
N PHE A 182 -22.87 2.97 24.23
CA PHE A 182 -23.99 2.51 23.40
C PHE A 182 -25.32 2.99 23.98
N ASP A 183 -26.23 3.44 23.13
CA ASP A 183 -27.64 3.68 23.48
C ASP A 183 -28.58 3.09 22.42
N SER A 184 -29.88 3.07 22.72
CA SER A 184 -30.91 2.53 21.84
C SER A 184 -31.07 3.28 20.51
N ARG A 185 -30.69 4.56 20.41
CA ARG A 185 -30.70 5.33 19.15
C ARG A 185 -29.45 5.07 18.30
N THR A 186 -28.33 4.76 18.93
CA THR A 186 -27.07 4.32 18.32
C THR A 186 -27.16 2.87 17.79
N ALA A 187 -28.09 2.05 18.32
CA ALA A 187 -28.29 0.67 17.91
C ALA A 187 -28.81 0.50 16.47
N ASN A 188 -29.73 1.35 16.00
CA ASN A 188 -30.25 1.24 14.61
C ASN A 188 -29.17 1.51 13.56
N VAL A 189 -28.21 2.38 13.86
CA VAL A 189 -27.05 2.65 12.98
C VAL A 189 -26.06 1.47 12.94
N HIS A 190 -26.08 0.58 13.93
CA HIS A 190 -25.26 -0.64 13.95
C HIS A 190 -25.84 -1.78 13.08
N VAL A 191 -27.14 -1.74 12.78
CA VAL A 191 -27.84 -2.83 12.07
C VAL A 191 -28.17 -2.47 10.62
N GLU A 192 -28.49 -1.21 10.31
CA GLU A 192 -29.10 -0.85 9.01
C GLU A 192 -28.18 -0.14 8.00
N ASN A 193 -27.11 0.55 8.42
CA ASN A 193 -26.27 1.32 7.50
C ASN A 193 -25.03 0.56 7.05
N THR A 194 -24.74 0.64 5.75
CA THR A 194 -23.61 0.01 5.06
C THR A 194 -22.33 0.13 5.89
N ASN A 195 -21.80 -1.05 6.20
CA ASN A 195 -20.89 -1.32 7.27
C ASN A 195 -19.47 -0.85 6.92
N ASP A 196 -19.18 0.43 7.12
CA ASP A 196 -17.80 0.87 7.25
C ASP A 196 -17.34 0.45 8.65
N LEU A 197 -16.50 -0.58 8.70
CA LEU A 197 -15.94 -1.16 9.92
C LEU A 197 -15.28 -0.04 10.75
N ALA A 198 -15.99 0.48 11.75
CA ALA A 198 -15.49 1.58 12.57
C ALA A 198 -14.29 1.19 13.46
N TYR A 199 -13.91 -0.08 13.47
CA TYR A 199 -12.72 -0.60 14.10
C TYR A 199 -12.15 -1.70 13.23
N THR A 200 -11.00 -1.43 12.61
CA THR A 200 -10.16 -2.47 12.02
C THR A 200 -9.11 -2.82 13.06
N PRO A 201 -9.14 -4.03 13.64
CA PRO A 201 -8.10 -4.53 14.53
C PRO A 201 -6.72 -4.25 13.97
N LEU A 202 -5.77 -3.89 14.84
CA LEU A 202 -4.41 -3.57 14.43
C LEU A 202 -3.78 -4.63 13.50
N PRO A 203 -3.91 -5.96 13.76
CA PRO A 203 -3.45 -7.00 12.84
C PRO A 203 -4.03 -6.88 11.42
N LEU A 204 -5.34 -6.67 11.32
CA LEU A 204 -6.04 -6.57 10.02
C LEU A 204 -5.66 -5.27 9.29
N ARG A 205 -5.46 -4.17 10.03
CA ARG A 205 -4.98 -2.91 9.45
C ARG A 205 -3.58 -3.07 8.86
N ILE A 206 -2.69 -3.77 9.56
CA ILE A 206 -1.33 -4.04 9.07
C ILE A 206 -1.38 -4.87 7.78
N LEU A 207 -2.18 -5.93 7.74
CA LEU A 207 -2.33 -6.77 6.54
C LEU A 207 -2.92 -5.99 5.35
N ALA A 208 -3.95 -5.18 5.59
CA ALA A 208 -4.52 -4.30 4.57
C ALA A 208 -3.51 -3.26 4.06
N GLY A 209 -2.75 -2.65 4.97
CA GLY A 209 -1.68 -1.71 4.64
C GLY A 209 -0.56 -2.36 3.81
N LEU A 210 -0.18 -3.60 4.12
CA LEU A 210 0.79 -4.35 3.34
C LEU A 210 0.26 -4.66 1.93
N ALA A 211 -1.00 -5.06 1.81
CA ALA A 211 -1.63 -5.30 0.51
C ALA A 211 -1.63 -4.04 -0.37
N GLN A 212 -1.93 -2.88 0.22
CA GLN A 212 -1.84 -1.59 -0.49
C GLN A 212 -0.40 -1.27 -0.90
N ALA A 213 0.57 -1.44 0.00
CA ALA A 213 1.98 -1.22 -0.30
C ALA A 213 2.47 -2.10 -1.46
N CYS A 214 2.02 -3.35 -1.57
CA CYS A 214 2.30 -4.22 -2.71
C CYS A 214 1.80 -3.63 -4.04
N GLN A 215 0.60 -3.05 -4.06
CA GLN A 215 0.05 -2.40 -5.25
C GLN A 215 0.84 -1.14 -5.62
N ASP A 216 1.23 -0.34 -4.62
CA ASP A 216 1.95 0.91 -4.81
C ASP A 216 3.39 0.65 -5.32
N VAL A 217 4.08 -0.34 -4.76
CA VAL A 217 5.41 -0.78 -5.24
C VAL A 217 5.31 -1.32 -6.67
N LYS A 218 4.29 -2.14 -6.97
CA LYS A 218 4.05 -2.66 -8.33
C LYS A 218 3.83 -1.54 -9.33
N SER A 219 2.99 -0.55 -9.00
CA SER A 219 2.68 0.55 -9.90
C SER A 219 3.92 1.41 -10.17
N LYS A 220 4.73 1.66 -9.13
CA LYS A 220 5.98 2.43 -9.26
C LYS A 220 7.02 1.72 -10.13
N LEU A 221 7.24 0.42 -9.92
CA LEU A 221 8.13 -0.38 -10.77
C LEU A 221 7.63 -0.46 -12.22
N ALA A 222 6.32 -0.62 -12.44
CA ALA A 222 5.75 -0.63 -13.78
C ALA A 222 5.94 0.71 -14.50
N ALA A 223 5.80 1.83 -13.79
CA ALA A 223 6.05 3.16 -14.34
C ALA A 223 7.52 3.34 -14.74
N GLU A 224 8.47 2.88 -13.91
CA GLU A 224 9.90 2.92 -14.25
C GLU A 224 10.25 2.03 -15.45
N ILE A 225 9.70 0.80 -15.52
CA ILE A 225 9.87 -0.09 -16.67
C ILE A 225 9.38 0.61 -17.94
N LYS A 226 8.19 1.24 -17.88
CA LYS A 226 7.63 1.95 -19.02
C LYS A 226 8.53 3.12 -19.45
N ALA A 227 9.03 3.90 -18.49
CA ALA A 227 9.94 5.02 -18.79
C ALA A 227 11.24 4.54 -19.45
N LEU A 228 11.81 3.42 -19.00
CA LEU A 228 12.99 2.82 -19.62
C LEU A 228 12.70 2.28 -21.04
N GLN A 229 11.52 1.69 -21.25
CA GLN A 229 11.08 1.25 -22.58
C GLN A 229 10.90 2.44 -23.54
N GLU A 230 10.33 3.55 -23.07
CA GLU A 230 10.18 4.78 -23.86
C GLU A 230 11.52 5.43 -24.22
N GLN A 231 12.53 5.29 -23.36
CA GLN A 231 13.90 5.73 -23.64
C GLN A 231 14.67 4.79 -24.57
N THR A 232 14.15 3.58 -24.83
CA THR A 232 14.83 2.60 -25.68
C THR A 232 14.75 3.04 -27.15
N PRO A 233 15.88 3.28 -27.84
CA PRO A 233 15.88 3.69 -29.24
C PRO A 233 15.11 2.72 -30.15
N ALA A 234 14.41 3.26 -31.15
CA ALA A 234 13.66 2.48 -32.13
C ALA A 234 14.52 1.41 -32.84
N ILE A 235 15.80 1.72 -33.06
CA ILE A 235 16.80 0.81 -33.64
C ILE A 235 17.01 -0.47 -32.83
N LEU A 236 16.84 -0.41 -31.50
CA LEU A 236 16.99 -1.58 -30.63
C LEU A 236 15.67 -2.33 -30.43
N SER A 237 14.53 -1.63 -30.47
CA SER A 237 13.22 -2.24 -30.27
C SER A 237 12.63 -2.84 -31.55
N LYS A 238 12.93 -2.26 -32.71
CA LYS A 238 12.55 -2.75 -34.05
C LYS A 238 13.71 -2.54 -35.04
N PRO A 239 14.75 -3.37 -34.99
CA PRO A 239 15.81 -3.28 -35.99
C PRO A 239 15.27 -3.57 -37.39
N GLU A 240 15.59 -2.72 -38.36
CA GLU A 240 15.22 -2.92 -39.78
C GLU A 240 15.99 -4.09 -40.42
N CYS A 241 17.02 -4.61 -39.76
CA CYS A 241 17.79 -5.75 -40.25
C CYS A 241 17.10 -7.08 -39.96
N LYS A 242 17.25 -8.05 -40.87
CA LYS A 242 16.75 -9.41 -40.67
C LYS A 242 17.43 -10.08 -39.46
N PRO A 243 16.68 -10.83 -38.63
CA PRO A 243 17.20 -11.42 -37.40
C PRO A 243 18.33 -12.43 -37.62
N ASP A 244 18.39 -13.08 -38.79
CA ASP A 244 19.41 -14.08 -39.10
C ASP A 244 20.77 -13.51 -39.49
N THR A 245 20.84 -12.21 -39.77
CA THR A 245 22.09 -11.53 -40.14
C THR A 245 23.01 -11.40 -38.92
N LEU A 246 24.33 -11.29 -39.18
CA LEU A 246 25.31 -11.07 -38.11
C LEU A 246 25.00 -9.79 -37.31
N VAL A 247 24.53 -8.74 -37.99
CA VAL A 247 24.06 -7.48 -37.38
C VAL A 247 22.79 -7.70 -36.55
N GLY A 248 21.80 -8.42 -37.06
CA GLY A 248 20.57 -8.74 -36.33
C GLY A 248 20.80 -9.56 -35.06
N LYS A 249 21.69 -10.56 -35.13
CA LYS A 249 22.12 -11.35 -33.96
C LYS A 249 22.89 -10.51 -32.95
N LEU A 250 23.74 -9.60 -33.42
CA LEU A 250 24.47 -8.68 -32.55
C LEU A 250 23.51 -7.73 -31.82
N ILE A 251 22.58 -7.09 -32.56
CA ILE A 251 21.60 -6.16 -31.99
C ILE A 251 20.70 -6.87 -30.96
N ALA A 252 20.22 -8.07 -31.27
CA ALA A 252 19.40 -8.86 -30.35
C ALA A 252 20.18 -9.31 -29.09
N GLY A 253 21.50 -9.45 -29.18
CA GLY A 253 22.39 -9.85 -28.09
C GLY A 253 23.12 -8.68 -27.40
N LEU A 254 22.77 -7.42 -27.70
CA LEU A 254 23.41 -6.26 -27.09
C LEU A 254 23.22 -6.27 -25.57
N SER A 255 24.32 -6.18 -24.84
CA SER A 255 24.34 -6.11 -23.38
C SER A 255 25.50 -5.22 -22.92
N GLY A 256 25.54 -4.90 -21.63
CA GLY A 256 26.68 -4.17 -21.03
C GLY A 256 28.03 -4.89 -21.12
N LYS A 257 28.08 -6.14 -21.61
CA LYS A 257 29.31 -6.92 -21.83
C LYS A 257 29.77 -6.95 -23.29
N THR A 258 29.00 -6.35 -24.21
CA THR A 258 29.35 -6.33 -25.63
C THR A 258 30.55 -5.40 -25.86
N LYS A 259 31.60 -5.92 -26.47
CA LYS A 259 32.82 -5.14 -26.75
C LYS A 259 32.57 -4.17 -27.91
N PRO A 260 33.01 -2.90 -27.80
CA PRO A 260 32.82 -1.90 -28.85
C PRO A 260 33.45 -2.32 -30.19
N GLU A 261 34.58 -3.02 -30.15
CA GLU A 261 35.27 -3.58 -31.33
C GLU A 261 34.38 -4.52 -32.17
N SER A 262 33.44 -5.24 -31.53
CA SER A 262 32.53 -6.16 -32.24
C SER A 262 31.41 -5.40 -32.96
N VAL A 263 31.06 -4.23 -32.45
CA VAL A 263 30.08 -3.33 -33.09
C VAL A 263 30.75 -2.61 -34.26
N GLU A 264 31.96 -2.07 -34.08
CA GLU A 264 32.70 -1.37 -35.13
C GLU A 264 32.98 -2.25 -36.36
N LYS A 265 33.36 -3.51 -36.14
CA LYS A 265 33.57 -4.48 -37.24
C LYS A 265 32.34 -4.73 -38.10
N LEU A 266 31.14 -4.56 -37.54
CA LEU A 266 29.87 -4.82 -38.22
C LEU A 266 29.15 -3.52 -38.61
N ALA A 267 29.70 -2.35 -38.25
CA ALA A 267 29.12 -1.04 -38.51
C ALA A 267 29.49 -0.49 -39.90
N GLY A 268 30.55 -0.99 -40.53
CA GLY A 268 31.01 -0.58 -41.86
C GLY A 268 30.85 -1.67 -42.91
N LEU A 269 30.62 -1.25 -44.15
CA LEU A 269 30.77 -2.10 -45.34
C LEU A 269 32.21 -1.99 -45.82
N THR A 270 32.81 -3.11 -46.20
CA THR A 270 34.09 -3.11 -46.91
C THR A 270 33.92 -2.60 -48.34
N ALA A 271 35.00 -2.12 -48.98
CA ALA A 271 34.93 -1.62 -50.36
C ALA A 271 34.39 -2.65 -51.36
N ASP A 272 34.67 -3.95 -51.14
CA ASP A 272 34.16 -5.04 -51.96
C ASP A 272 32.65 -5.28 -51.75
N GLU A 273 32.17 -5.13 -50.51
CA GLU A 273 30.75 -5.23 -50.18
C GLU A 273 29.97 -4.04 -50.73
N GLU A 274 30.54 -2.84 -50.68
CA GLU A 274 29.98 -1.62 -51.28
C GLU A 274 29.82 -1.79 -52.81
N ALA A 275 30.87 -2.26 -53.50
CA ALA A 275 30.83 -2.52 -54.94
C ALA A 275 29.79 -3.60 -55.31
N ARG A 276 29.68 -4.65 -54.50
CA ARG A 276 28.66 -5.68 -54.66
C ARG A 276 27.24 -5.14 -54.43
N LEU A 277 27.04 -4.25 -53.46
CA LEU A 277 25.76 -3.61 -53.18
C LEU A 277 25.32 -2.73 -54.37
N GLN A 278 26.25 -1.96 -54.95
CA GLN A 278 26.00 -1.19 -56.18
C GLN A 278 25.61 -2.07 -57.36
N THR A 279 26.29 -3.22 -57.52
CA THR A 279 25.97 -4.21 -58.57
C THR A 279 24.57 -4.78 -58.36
N LEU A 280 24.23 -5.20 -57.13
CA LEU A 280 22.91 -5.73 -56.79
C LEU A 280 21.79 -4.71 -57.00
N ASN A 281 21.99 -3.44 -56.63
CA ASN A 281 21.02 -2.39 -56.88
C ASN A 281 20.77 -2.18 -58.38
N THR A 282 21.82 -2.25 -59.19
CA THR A 282 21.72 -2.13 -60.65
C THR A 282 20.97 -3.32 -61.24
N ASP A 283 21.28 -4.53 -60.79
CA ASP A 283 20.63 -5.77 -61.22
C ASP A 283 19.13 -5.80 -60.83
N LEU A 284 18.78 -5.34 -59.63
CA LEU A 284 17.39 -5.29 -59.15
C LEU A 284 16.56 -4.16 -59.77
N ALA A 285 17.21 -3.05 -60.18
CA ALA A 285 16.56 -1.99 -60.94
C ALA A 285 16.28 -2.39 -62.40
N SER A 286 17.05 -3.36 -62.92
CA SER A 286 16.81 -3.94 -64.23
C SER A 286 15.66 -4.97 -64.19
N ASP A 287 14.79 -4.94 -65.20
CA ASP A 287 13.63 -5.86 -65.27
C ASP A 287 14.10 -7.33 -65.29
N PRO A 288 13.70 -8.17 -64.30
CA PRO A 288 14.11 -9.57 -64.21
C PRO A 288 13.79 -10.39 -65.47
N ALA A 289 12.72 -10.03 -66.17
CA ALA A 289 12.35 -10.70 -67.42
C ALA A 289 13.30 -10.36 -68.57
N ARG A 290 13.93 -9.18 -68.52
CA ARG A 290 14.86 -8.68 -69.54
C ARG A 290 16.24 -9.31 -69.36
N THR A 291 16.75 -9.39 -68.12
CA THR A 291 18.03 -10.03 -67.79
C THR A 291 18.01 -11.55 -68.00
N VAL A 292 16.88 -12.22 -67.75
CA VAL A 292 16.71 -13.65 -68.10
C VAL A 292 16.70 -13.86 -69.61
N ARG A 293 16.01 -12.99 -70.37
CA ARG A 293 16.04 -13.03 -71.85
C ARG A 293 17.44 -12.76 -72.39
N GLU A 294 18.19 -11.83 -71.82
CA GLU A 294 19.56 -11.50 -72.22
C GLU A 294 20.54 -12.66 -71.92
N ARG A 295 20.42 -13.33 -70.76
CA ARG A 295 21.23 -14.52 -70.45
C ARG A 295 20.83 -15.75 -71.26
N GLN A 296 19.57 -15.87 -71.66
CA GLN A 296 19.12 -16.93 -72.59
C GLN A 296 19.49 -16.63 -74.05
N GLN A 297 19.63 -15.35 -74.42
CA GLN A 297 20.03 -14.90 -75.75
C GLN A 297 21.55 -14.81 -75.93
N GLN A 298 22.36 -14.83 -74.86
CA GLN A 298 23.79 -15.09 -74.96
C GLN A 298 24.00 -16.55 -75.39
N PRO A 299 24.28 -16.82 -76.68
CA PRO A 299 24.54 -18.18 -77.11
C PRO A 299 25.89 -18.60 -76.55
N HIS A 300 26.13 -19.90 -76.50
CA HIS A 300 27.42 -20.56 -76.28
C HIS A 300 28.50 -20.18 -77.34
N GLY A 301 28.71 -18.90 -77.66
CA GLY A 301 29.68 -18.41 -78.63
C GLY A 301 31.14 -18.58 -78.19
N TRP A 302 31.40 -18.67 -76.88
CA TRP A 302 32.74 -18.88 -76.35
C TRP A 302 33.22 -20.34 -76.42
N LEU A 303 32.31 -21.32 -76.51
CA LEU A 303 32.69 -22.74 -76.64
C LEU A 303 32.85 -23.20 -78.09
N MET A 304 32.33 -22.46 -79.07
CA MET A 304 32.49 -22.80 -80.50
C MET A 304 33.67 -22.12 -81.19
N GLN A 305 34.13 -20.93 -80.77
CA GLN A 305 35.30 -20.29 -81.40
C GLN A 305 36.64 -20.96 -81.04
N SER A 306 36.73 -21.66 -79.91
CA SER A 306 37.93 -22.41 -79.53
C SER A 306 38.05 -23.77 -80.25
N ARG A 307 36.93 -24.35 -80.73
CA ARG A 307 36.94 -25.63 -81.44
C ARG A 307 37.18 -25.51 -82.95
N LEU A 308 36.83 -24.38 -83.59
CA LEU A 308 37.07 -24.20 -85.03
C LEU A 308 38.53 -23.83 -85.39
N ARG A 309 39.38 -23.42 -84.44
CA ARG A 309 40.82 -23.17 -84.71
C ARG A 309 41.69 -24.43 -84.67
N CYS A 310 41.16 -25.59 -84.28
CA CYS A 310 41.93 -26.82 -84.12
C CYS A 310 41.73 -27.85 -85.28
N VAL A 311 40.93 -27.52 -86.30
CA VAL A 311 40.65 -28.43 -87.44
C VAL A 311 41.16 -27.89 -88.78
N LEU A 312 41.84 -26.73 -88.77
CA LEU A 312 42.56 -26.18 -89.92
C LEU A 312 43.99 -25.83 -89.51
N ARG A 313 44.78 -26.86 -89.22
CA ARG A 313 46.25 -26.93 -89.37
C ARG A 313 46.67 -28.38 -89.43
#